data_AF-A0A673K5H7-F1
#
_entry.id   AF-A0A673K5H7-F1
#
_cell.length_a   1.000
_cell.length_b   1.000
_cell.length_c   1.000
_cell.angle_alpha   90.00
_cell.angle_beta   90.00
_cell.angle_gamma   90.00
#
_symmetry.space_group_name_H-M   'P 1'
#
loop_
_entity.id
_entity.type
_entity.pdbx_description
1 polymer ?
#
loop_
_entity_poly.entity_id
_entity_poly.type
_entity_poly.pdbx_seq_one_letter_code
_entity_poly.pdbx_strand_id
1 'polypeptide(L)'
;MCGGQLRGPSGIITSPNFPVQYDNNANCTWIITASDPSKVNASLPITDRRSQKVIKLTFEEFDLERGYDTLTVGDGAVIGDQRTVFHVLSGTTTPDLVVSTSHQMWLNFKTDDTSGSLGFKVSYEEINQGGCGDPGIPAYGKREGTGFRHGDKLYFECLPAFELVGKKNITCQKNNQWSAKKPSCVCK
;
A
#
# COMPACT_ATOMS: atom_id res chain seq x y z
N MET A 1 18.40 -12.33 -10.12
CA MET A 1 17.41 -11.57 -10.92
C MET A 1 16.14 -11.44 -10.09
N CYS A 2 15.65 -10.23 -9.88
CA CYS A 2 14.46 -9.94 -9.08
C CYS A 2 13.52 -9.00 -9.86
N GLY A 3 12.26 -8.91 -9.44
CA GLY A 3 11.24 -8.16 -10.18
C GLY A 3 10.41 -9.02 -11.13
N GLY A 4 9.53 -8.38 -11.90
CA GLY A 4 8.70 -9.03 -12.91
C GLY A 4 7.32 -8.38 -13.10
N GLN A 5 6.55 -8.93 -14.03
CA GLN A 5 5.14 -8.55 -14.21
C GLN A 5 4.23 -9.48 -13.41
N LEU A 6 3.34 -8.89 -12.62
CA LEU A 6 2.39 -9.57 -11.76
C LEU A 6 0.97 -9.29 -12.25
N ARG A 7 0.14 -10.33 -12.24
CA ARG A 7 -1.25 -10.32 -12.70
C ARG A 7 -2.12 -11.16 -11.79
N GLY A 8 -3.41 -10.89 -11.80
CA GLY A 8 -4.41 -11.66 -11.06
C GLY A 8 -4.87 -10.96 -9.77
N PRO A 9 -5.91 -11.51 -9.12
CA PRO A 9 -6.69 -10.80 -8.11
C PRO A 9 -5.92 -10.49 -6.83
N SER A 10 -4.82 -11.19 -6.57
CA SER A 10 -3.95 -10.94 -5.43
C SER A 10 -2.59 -11.62 -5.62
N GLY A 11 -1.63 -11.26 -4.77
CA GLY A 11 -0.33 -11.90 -4.70
C GLY A 11 0.55 -11.32 -3.61
N ILE A 12 1.78 -11.84 -3.51
CA ILE A 12 2.77 -11.44 -2.51
C ILE A 12 4.07 -11.06 -3.22
N ILE A 13 4.69 -9.98 -2.76
CA ILE A 13 5.99 -9.50 -3.20
C ILE A 13 6.90 -9.43 -1.98
N THR A 14 8.07 -10.02 -2.09
CA THR A 14 9.10 -9.95 -1.06
C THR A 14 10.38 -9.35 -1.61
N SER A 15 11.21 -8.78 -0.74
CA SER A 15 12.61 -8.55 -1.06
C SER A 15 13.30 -9.88 -1.44
N PRO A 16 14.37 -9.85 -2.23
CA PRO A 16 15.20 -11.02 -2.46
C PRO A 16 15.64 -11.64 -1.12
N ASN A 17 15.66 -12.97 -1.05
CA ASN A 17 16.09 -13.76 0.12
C ASN A 17 15.22 -13.67 1.38
N PHE A 18 14.14 -12.88 1.39
CA PHE A 18 13.24 -12.77 2.54
C PHE A 18 12.79 -14.14 3.08
N PRO A 19 12.79 -14.37 4.42
CA PRO A 19 13.00 -13.42 5.52
C PRO A 19 14.47 -13.26 5.93
N VAL A 20 15.42 -13.66 5.08
CA VAL A 20 16.85 -13.40 5.26
C VAL A 20 17.20 -12.05 4.62
N GLN A 21 18.31 -11.48 5.09
CA GLN A 21 18.89 -10.25 4.56
C GLN A 21 18.96 -10.22 3.03
N TYR A 22 18.53 -9.11 2.44
CA TYR A 22 18.61 -8.89 1.00
C TYR A 22 20.02 -8.51 0.54
N ASP A 23 20.31 -8.78 -0.74
CA ASP A 23 21.60 -8.47 -1.35
C ASP A 23 21.78 -6.96 -1.61
N ASN A 24 23.04 -6.54 -1.60
CA ASN A 24 23.48 -5.18 -1.93
C ASN A 24 23.41 -4.96 -3.46
N ASN A 25 23.39 -3.71 -3.90
CA ASN A 25 23.37 -3.28 -5.30
C ASN A 25 22.19 -3.84 -6.11
N ALA A 26 21.08 -4.13 -5.45
CA ALA A 26 19.87 -4.61 -6.07
C ALA A 26 19.11 -3.46 -6.73
N ASN A 27 18.48 -3.74 -7.86
CA ASN A 27 17.51 -2.86 -8.50
C ASN A 27 16.36 -3.71 -9.04
N CYS A 28 15.40 -4.00 -8.17
CA CYS A 28 14.27 -4.88 -8.44
C CYS A 28 13.03 -4.06 -8.79
N THR A 29 12.38 -4.39 -9.90
CA THR A 29 11.14 -3.70 -10.29
C THR A 29 10.00 -4.68 -10.52
N TRP A 30 8.87 -4.45 -9.86
CA TRP A 30 7.63 -5.19 -10.08
C TRP A 30 6.57 -4.27 -10.68
N ILE A 31 5.85 -4.77 -11.69
CA ILE A 31 4.68 -4.10 -12.27
C ILE A 31 3.47 -4.97 -12.00
N ILE A 32 2.51 -4.48 -11.24
CA ILE A 32 1.26 -5.17 -10.93
C ILE A 32 0.20 -4.62 -11.87
N THR A 33 -0.48 -5.51 -12.60
CA THR A 33 -1.59 -5.15 -13.49
C THR A 33 -2.87 -5.81 -12.99
N ALA A 34 -3.84 -4.98 -12.60
CA ALA A 34 -5.17 -5.44 -12.23
C ALA A 34 -5.90 -6.01 -13.45
N SER A 35 -6.82 -6.93 -13.18
CA SER A 35 -7.63 -7.60 -14.18
C SER A 35 -8.50 -6.60 -14.93
N ASP A 36 -8.50 -6.73 -16.25
CA ASP A 36 -9.28 -5.89 -17.14
C ASP A 36 -10.76 -6.30 -17.06
N PRO A 37 -11.68 -5.42 -16.61
CA PRO A 37 -13.11 -5.71 -16.53
C PRO A 37 -13.74 -6.00 -17.89
N SER A 38 -13.07 -5.69 -19.00
CA SER A 38 -13.53 -6.08 -20.35
C SER A 38 -13.20 -7.55 -20.70
N LYS A 39 -12.35 -8.21 -19.92
CA LYS A 39 -11.88 -9.60 -20.13
C LYS A 39 -12.38 -10.59 -19.07
N VAL A 40 -13.18 -10.13 -18.10
CA VAL A 40 -13.75 -11.02 -17.08
C VAL A 40 -14.90 -11.86 -17.65
N ASN A 41 -14.84 -13.14 -17.36
CA ASN A 41 -15.82 -14.19 -17.62
C ASN A 41 -17.20 -13.84 -17.01
N ALA A 42 -18.26 -14.23 -17.73
CA ALA A 42 -19.65 -13.81 -17.47
C ALA A 42 -20.28 -14.30 -16.14
N SER A 43 -19.50 -14.93 -15.28
CA SER A 43 -19.91 -15.55 -14.00
C SER A 43 -19.92 -14.58 -12.80
N LEU A 44 -19.30 -13.39 -12.90
CA LEU A 44 -19.33 -12.39 -11.82
C LEU A 44 -20.66 -11.58 -11.78
N PRO A 45 -21.10 -11.08 -10.62
CA PRO A 45 -22.24 -10.17 -10.52
C PRO A 45 -22.10 -8.96 -11.46
N ILE A 46 -23.21 -8.50 -12.04
CA ILE A 46 -23.22 -7.43 -13.07
C ILE A 46 -22.59 -6.11 -12.56
N THR A 47 -22.75 -5.82 -11.27
CA THR A 47 -22.18 -4.63 -10.60
C THR A 47 -20.65 -4.68 -10.51
N ASP A 48 -20.06 -5.87 -10.40
CA ASP A 48 -18.60 -6.04 -10.28
C ASP A 48 -17.90 -6.06 -11.65
N ARG A 49 -18.59 -6.54 -12.68
CA ARG A 49 -18.05 -6.62 -14.07
C ARG A 49 -17.79 -5.27 -14.73
N ARG A 50 -18.45 -4.19 -14.29
CA ARG A 50 -18.28 -2.84 -14.88
C ARG A 50 -17.41 -1.92 -14.04
N SER A 51 -17.03 -2.35 -12.84
CA SER A 51 -16.21 -1.54 -11.96
C SER A 51 -14.75 -1.69 -12.38
N GLN A 52 -14.10 -0.57 -12.67
CA GLN A 52 -12.66 -0.54 -12.87
C GLN A 52 -11.98 -1.09 -11.61
N LYS A 53 -10.99 -1.97 -11.79
CA LYS A 53 -10.20 -2.50 -10.68
C LYS A 53 -8.94 -1.65 -10.48
N VAL A 54 -8.56 -1.48 -9.22
CA VAL A 54 -7.32 -0.84 -8.76
C VAL A 54 -6.60 -1.79 -7.80
N ILE A 55 -5.33 -1.54 -7.54
CA ILE A 55 -4.48 -2.39 -6.71
C ILE A 55 -4.31 -1.75 -5.32
N LYS A 56 -4.56 -2.53 -4.27
CA LYS A 56 -4.30 -2.19 -2.88
C LYS A 56 -3.06 -2.93 -2.40
N LEU A 57 -2.12 -2.23 -1.77
CA LEU A 57 -0.95 -2.82 -1.11
C LEU A 57 -1.11 -2.79 0.41
N THR A 58 -0.74 -3.90 1.04
CA THR A 58 -0.63 -4.04 2.49
C THR A 58 0.78 -4.49 2.84
N PHE A 59 1.45 -3.74 3.70
CA PHE A 59 2.78 -4.08 4.18
C PHE A 59 2.65 -4.96 5.42
N GLU A 60 3.13 -6.20 5.32
CA GLU A 60 3.12 -7.15 6.43
C GLU A 60 4.41 -7.05 7.26
N GLU A 61 5.54 -6.95 6.57
CA GLU A 61 6.88 -6.81 7.17
C GLU A 61 7.67 -5.77 6.38
N PHE A 62 8.45 -4.95 7.08
CA PHE A 62 9.26 -3.91 6.45
C PHE A 62 10.42 -3.45 7.34
N ASP A 63 11.62 -3.75 6.89
CA ASP A 63 12.87 -3.35 7.50
C ASP A 63 13.93 -3.17 6.41
N LEU A 64 14.15 -1.91 6.03
CA LEU A 64 15.18 -1.49 5.10
C LEU A 64 16.23 -0.64 5.81
N GLU A 65 17.43 -0.56 5.25
CA GLU A 65 18.42 0.39 5.74
C GLU A 65 17.88 1.83 5.65
N ARG A 66 17.98 2.56 6.76
CA ARG A 66 17.33 3.86 6.89
C ARG A 66 18.09 4.94 6.11
N GLY A 67 17.49 5.41 5.01
CA GLY A 67 17.98 6.53 4.23
C GLY A 67 18.91 6.16 3.07
N TYR A 68 19.28 4.89 2.96
CA TYR A 68 20.17 4.37 1.91
C TYR A 68 19.38 3.45 0.96
N ASP A 69 18.71 2.45 1.54
CA ASP A 69 17.88 1.52 0.79
C ASP A 69 16.44 2.03 0.69
N THR A 70 15.85 1.87 -0.50
CA THR A 70 14.51 2.41 -0.77
C THR A 70 13.60 1.45 -1.49
N LEU A 71 12.35 1.38 -1.03
CA LEU A 71 11.24 0.85 -1.79
C LEU A 71 10.35 2.01 -2.24
N THR A 72 10.38 2.30 -3.53
CA THR A 72 9.53 3.31 -4.15
C THR A 72 8.25 2.65 -4.68
N VAL A 73 7.10 3.23 -4.36
CA VAL A 73 5.79 2.79 -4.84
C VAL A 73 5.20 3.88 -5.71
N GLY A 74 4.81 3.54 -6.93
CA GLY A 74 4.20 4.47 -7.87
C GLY A 74 3.03 3.88 -8.64
N ASP A 75 2.23 4.77 -9.20
CA ASP A 75 1.02 4.46 -9.95
C ASP A 75 1.28 4.42 -11.46
N GLY A 76 0.44 3.68 -12.18
CA GLY A 76 0.50 3.55 -13.64
C GLY A 76 1.56 2.56 -14.14
N ALA A 77 1.79 2.59 -15.45
CA ALA A 77 2.70 1.67 -16.15
C ALA A 77 4.16 2.16 -16.20
N VAL A 78 4.37 3.46 -16.01
CA VAL A 78 5.65 4.12 -16.23
C VAL A 78 6.46 4.11 -14.94
N ILE A 79 7.43 3.20 -14.87
CA ILE A 79 8.33 3.07 -13.72
C ILE A 79 9.18 4.34 -13.58
N GLY A 80 9.26 4.87 -12.37
CA GLY A 80 10.13 6.00 -12.05
C GLY A 80 9.58 7.38 -12.41
N ASP A 81 8.34 7.49 -12.90
CA ASP A 81 7.70 8.80 -13.07
C ASP A 81 7.44 9.43 -11.70
N GLN A 82 8.21 10.47 -11.38
CA GLN A 82 8.11 11.19 -10.10
C GLN A 82 6.72 11.77 -9.84
N ARG A 83 5.91 12.01 -10.88
CA ARG A 83 4.54 12.54 -10.73
C ARG A 83 3.56 11.50 -10.21
N THR A 84 3.86 10.21 -10.39
CA THR A 84 2.99 9.11 -9.97
C THR A 84 3.52 8.35 -8.75
N VAL A 85 4.66 8.78 -8.18
CA VAL A 85 5.19 8.22 -6.93
C VAL A 85 4.28 8.57 -5.77
N PHE A 86 3.79 7.56 -5.06
CA PHE A 86 3.06 7.72 -3.81
C PHE A 86 4.00 7.81 -2.62
N HIS A 87 4.97 6.91 -2.55
CA HIS A 87 5.87 6.79 -1.41
C HIS A 87 7.28 6.41 -1.84
N VAL A 88 8.26 6.95 -1.11
CA VAL A 88 9.64 6.46 -1.06
C VAL A 88 9.86 6.00 0.37
N LEU A 89 9.94 4.68 0.57
CA LEU A 89 9.98 4.06 1.89
C LEU A 89 11.41 3.60 2.21
N SER A 90 11.83 3.81 3.46
CA SER A 90 13.11 3.33 4.02
C SER A 90 12.98 3.14 5.54
N GLY A 91 13.97 2.50 6.17
CA GLY A 91 13.89 2.17 7.60
C GLY A 91 12.81 1.13 7.89
N THR A 92 12.18 1.24 9.06
CA THR A 92 11.19 0.27 9.56
C THR A 92 9.74 0.77 9.51
N THR A 93 9.50 1.95 8.94
CA THR A 93 8.18 2.60 8.99
C THR A 93 7.41 2.38 7.69
N THR A 94 6.28 1.68 7.78
CA THR A 94 5.38 1.41 6.64
C THR A 94 4.26 2.44 6.51
N PRO A 95 3.68 2.65 5.32
CA PRO A 95 2.38 3.30 5.18
C PRO A 95 1.26 2.35 5.63
N ASP A 96 0.15 2.88 6.16
CA ASP A 96 -0.96 2.04 6.64
C ASP A 96 -1.68 1.31 5.50
N LEU A 97 -1.82 1.96 4.34
CA LEU A 97 -2.52 1.42 3.18
C LEU A 97 -2.17 2.24 1.94
N VAL A 98 -1.89 1.58 0.82
CA VAL A 98 -1.64 2.26 -0.47
C VAL A 98 -2.61 1.72 -1.50
N VAL A 99 -3.44 2.58 -2.08
CA VAL A 99 -4.37 2.21 -3.16
C VAL A 99 -4.00 2.94 -4.44
N SER A 100 -3.86 2.21 -5.54
CA SER A 100 -3.58 2.77 -6.86
C SER A 100 -4.77 3.57 -7.39
N THR A 101 -4.52 4.53 -8.27
CA THR A 101 -5.60 5.22 -9.02
C THR A 101 -5.76 4.65 -10.43
N SER A 102 -4.72 4.00 -10.94
CA SER A 102 -4.73 3.26 -12.20
C SER A 102 -4.98 1.76 -12.00
N HIS A 103 -5.25 1.07 -13.11
CA HIS A 103 -5.27 -0.40 -13.22
C HIS A 103 -3.87 -1.03 -13.19
N GLN A 104 -2.82 -0.21 -13.07
CA GLN A 104 -1.43 -0.65 -12.95
C GLN A 104 -0.73 0.12 -11.84
N MET A 105 0.18 -0.53 -11.15
CA MET A 105 1.10 0.11 -10.22
C MET A 105 2.47 -0.56 -10.29
N TRP A 106 3.50 0.11 -9.81
CA TRP A 106 4.86 -0.42 -9.80
C TRP A 106 5.53 -0.22 -8.45
N LEU A 107 6.41 -1.18 -8.12
CA LEU A 107 7.29 -1.13 -6.98
C LEU A 107 8.73 -1.18 -7.49
N ASN A 108 9.59 -0.32 -6.97
CA ASN A 108 11.01 -0.31 -7.29
C ASN A 108 11.84 -0.35 -6.02
N PHE A 109 12.52 -1.47 -5.78
CA PHE A 109 13.42 -1.66 -4.65
C PHE A 109 14.86 -1.46 -5.10
N LYS A 110 15.56 -0.52 -4.47
CA LYS A 110 16.97 -0.21 -4.73
C LYS A 110 17.76 -0.29 -3.44
N THR A 111 18.91 -0.96 -3.51
CA THR A 111 19.85 -1.08 -2.40
C THR A 111 21.22 -0.52 -2.76
N ASP A 112 21.94 -0.05 -1.75
CA ASP A 112 23.31 0.47 -1.89
C ASP A 112 24.37 -0.65 -1.84
N ASP A 113 25.66 -0.30 -1.67
CA ASP A 113 26.75 -1.26 -1.63
C ASP A 113 27.05 -1.83 -0.22
N THR A 114 26.30 -1.41 0.80
CA THR A 114 26.48 -1.79 2.21
C THR A 114 25.48 -2.85 2.66
N SER A 115 25.69 -3.45 3.84
CA SER A 115 24.92 -4.59 4.33
C SER A 115 23.43 -4.28 4.50
N GLY A 116 22.57 -4.95 3.73
CA GLY A 116 21.11 -4.82 3.85
C GLY A 116 20.48 -5.25 5.19
N SER A 117 19.19 -4.94 5.35
CA SER A 117 18.32 -5.38 6.47
C SER A 117 17.50 -6.64 6.12
N LEU A 118 16.55 -7.04 6.97
CA LEU A 118 15.66 -8.21 6.75
C LEU A 118 14.76 -8.09 5.52
N GLY A 119 14.50 -6.86 5.04
CA GLY A 119 13.74 -6.60 3.83
C GLY A 119 12.25 -6.43 4.09
N PHE A 120 11.42 -6.86 3.13
CA PHE A 120 9.99 -6.60 3.20
C PHE A 120 9.14 -7.76 2.67
N LYS A 121 7.89 -7.78 3.13
CA LYS A 121 6.80 -8.61 2.61
C LYS A 121 5.56 -7.74 2.41
N VAL A 122 5.11 -7.65 1.17
CA VAL A 122 3.95 -6.85 0.75
C VAL A 122 2.95 -7.77 0.06
N SER A 123 1.70 -7.74 0.50
CA SER A 123 0.60 -8.35 -0.23
C SER A 123 -0.13 -7.31 -1.08
N TYR A 124 -0.52 -7.70 -2.28
CA TYR A 124 -1.37 -6.90 -3.15
C TYR A 124 -2.70 -7.60 -3.40
N GLU A 125 -3.76 -6.81 -3.57
CA GLU A 125 -5.09 -7.30 -3.96
C GLU A 125 -5.76 -6.33 -4.94
N GLU A 126 -6.61 -6.86 -5.80
CA GLU A 126 -7.49 -6.09 -6.66
C GLU A 126 -8.76 -5.70 -5.90
N ILE A 127 -9.07 -4.42 -5.89
CA ILE A 127 -10.32 -3.88 -5.33
C ILE A 127 -11.06 -3.06 -6.38
N ASN A 128 -12.35 -2.85 -6.15
CA ASN A 128 -13.14 -1.94 -6.97
C ASN A 128 -12.67 -0.50 -6.78
N GLN A 129 -12.52 0.22 -7.89
CA GLN A 129 -12.28 1.65 -7.89
C GLN A 129 -13.49 2.37 -7.29
N GLY A 130 -13.23 3.28 -6.36
CA GLY A 130 -14.32 4.00 -5.70
C GLY A 130 -13.90 4.95 -4.57
N GLY A 131 -12.60 4.99 -4.23
CA GLY A 131 -12.05 5.88 -3.23
C GLY A 131 -10.82 5.27 -2.57
N CYS A 132 -10.61 5.59 -1.30
CA CYS A 132 -9.53 5.07 -0.49
C CYS A 132 -9.88 3.67 0.02
N GLY A 133 -8.87 2.88 0.40
CA GLY A 133 -9.13 1.59 1.04
C GLY A 133 -9.51 1.77 2.51
N ASP A 134 -10.15 0.76 3.12
CA ASP A 134 -10.50 0.79 4.54
C ASP A 134 -9.22 0.74 5.41
N PRO A 135 -8.89 1.79 6.18
CA PRO A 135 -7.71 1.79 7.05
C PRO A 135 -7.89 0.87 8.29
N GLY A 136 -9.12 0.46 8.58
CA GLY A 136 -9.51 -0.31 9.76
C GLY A 136 -9.74 0.57 11.00
N ILE A 137 -9.78 -0.10 12.16
CA ILE A 137 -9.96 0.52 13.48
C ILE A 137 -8.66 0.31 14.28
N PRO A 138 -8.14 1.35 14.97
CA PRO A 138 -6.99 1.18 15.87
C PRO A 138 -7.31 0.19 17.00
N ALA A 139 -6.33 -0.64 17.38
CA ALA A 139 -6.45 -1.44 18.60
C ALA A 139 -6.69 -0.52 19.80
N TYR A 140 -7.59 -0.89 20.71
CA TYR A 140 -7.99 -0.09 21.87
C TYR A 140 -8.55 1.31 21.51
N GLY A 141 -9.09 1.45 20.31
CA GLY A 141 -9.77 2.65 19.85
C GLY A 141 -11.10 2.35 19.17
N LYS A 142 -11.76 3.42 18.74
CA LYS A 142 -13.00 3.41 17.97
C LYS A 142 -12.85 4.35 16.77
N ARG A 143 -13.61 4.05 15.71
CA ARG A 143 -13.71 4.86 14.50
C ARG A 143 -15.16 5.29 14.30
N GLU A 144 -15.35 6.56 13.95
CA GLU A 144 -16.60 7.10 13.42
C GLU A 144 -16.47 7.37 11.92
N GLY A 145 -17.50 7.01 11.17
CA GLY A 145 -17.52 7.06 9.70
C GLY A 145 -17.29 5.69 9.05
N THR A 146 -18.00 5.47 7.94
CA THR A 146 -17.96 4.23 7.13
C THR A 146 -17.76 4.49 5.64
N GLY A 147 -17.72 5.77 5.24
CA GLY A 147 -17.47 6.18 3.87
C GLY A 147 -15.99 6.16 3.54
N PHE A 148 -15.66 5.67 2.35
CA PHE A 148 -14.29 5.62 1.82
C PHE A 148 -14.16 6.33 0.47
N ARG A 149 -15.20 7.04 0.02
CA ARG A 149 -15.18 7.79 -1.25
C ARG A 149 -14.36 9.06 -1.07
N HIS A 150 -13.91 9.64 -2.18
CA HIS A 150 -13.20 10.92 -2.14
C HIS A 150 -14.02 11.99 -1.40
N GLY A 151 -13.37 12.65 -0.43
CA GLY A 151 -13.99 13.65 0.43
C GLY A 151 -14.56 13.10 1.74
N ASP A 152 -14.79 11.79 1.86
CA ASP A 152 -15.24 11.17 3.11
C ASP A 152 -14.18 11.33 4.21
N LYS A 153 -14.65 11.45 5.45
CA LYS A 153 -13.81 11.62 6.63
C LYS A 153 -14.06 10.52 7.65
N LEU A 154 -12.98 10.05 8.27
CA LEU A 154 -13.00 9.12 9.39
C LEU A 154 -12.45 9.82 10.62
N TYR A 155 -13.11 9.66 11.76
CA TYR A 155 -12.68 10.18 13.05
C TYR A 155 -12.29 9.03 13.97
N PHE A 156 -11.24 9.24 14.77
CA PHE A 156 -10.71 8.23 15.67
C PHE A 156 -10.64 8.74 17.11
N GLU A 157 -10.88 7.84 18.04
CA GLU A 157 -10.80 8.11 19.47
C GLU A 157 -10.32 6.85 20.19
N CYS A 158 -9.55 7.01 21.27
CA CYS A 158 -9.05 5.91 22.07
C CYS A 158 -9.97 5.63 23.27
N LEU A 159 -9.92 4.41 23.80
CA LEU A 159 -10.59 4.07 25.05
C LEU A 159 -10.00 4.86 26.24
N PRO A 160 -10.71 5.05 27.37
CA PRO A 160 -10.32 5.96 28.45
C PRO A 160 -8.89 5.79 29.03
N ALA A 161 -8.34 4.57 29.00
CA ALA A 161 -7.00 4.26 29.51
C ALA A 161 -5.86 4.48 28.47
N PHE A 162 -6.21 4.92 27.26
CA PHE A 162 -5.29 5.05 26.13
C PHE A 162 -5.27 6.48 25.59
N GLU A 163 -4.15 6.88 25.00
CA GLU A 163 -3.94 8.15 24.33
C GLU A 163 -3.77 7.96 22.82
N LEU A 164 -4.33 8.90 22.03
CA LEU A 164 -4.29 8.86 20.58
C LEU A 164 -3.00 9.46 20.05
N VAL A 165 -2.20 8.65 19.35
CA VAL A 165 -0.99 9.08 18.65
C VAL A 165 -1.31 9.20 17.17
N GLY A 166 -1.21 10.42 16.64
CA GLY A 166 -1.45 10.74 15.23
C GLY A 166 -2.58 11.74 15.03
N LYS A 167 -3.24 11.69 13.86
CA LYS A 167 -4.34 12.61 13.53
C LYS A 167 -5.67 12.06 14.04
N LYS A 168 -6.45 12.91 14.72
CA LYS A 168 -7.80 12.58 15.19
C LYS A 168 -8.79 12.27 14.05
N ASN A 169 -8.52 12.78 12.84
CA ASN A 169 -9.31 12.46 11.65
C ASN A 169 -8.45 12.40 10.39
N ILE A 170 -8.94 11.65 9.42
CA ILE A 170 -8.34 11.51 8.08
C ILE A 170 -9.41 11.70 7.02
N THR A 171 -9.04 12.29 5.89
CA THR A 171 -9.94 12.54 4.74
C THR A 171 -9.45 11.74 3.54
N CYS A 172 -10.37 11.10 2.82
CA CYS A 172 -10.02 10.39 1.60
C CYS A 172 -9.77 11.39 0.47
N GLN A 173 -8.56 11.36 -0.10
CA GLN A 173 -8.13 12.30 -1.12
C GLN A 173 -8.35 11.74 -2.53
N LYS A 174 -8.30 12.62 -3.54
CA LYS A 174 -8.52 12.26 -4.96
C LYS A 174 -7.49 11.28 -5.53
N ASN A 175 -6.34 11.12 -4.87
CA ASN A 175 -5.29 10.18 -5.23
C ASN A 175 -5.49 8.79 -4.59
N ASN A 176 -6.70 8.48 -4.10
CA ASN A 176 -7.04 7.25 -3.36
C ASN A 176 -6.24 7.04 -2.06
N GLN A 177 -5.55 8.06 -1.56
CA GLN A 177 -4.84 8.00 -0.28
C GLN A 177 -5.61 8.76 0.81
N TRP A 178 -5.46 8.28 2.04
CA TRP A 178 -5.89 9.03 3.21
C TRP A 178 -4.92 10.18 3.49
N SER A 179 -5.47 11.31 3.96
CA SER A 179 -4.69 12.51 4.28
C SER A 179 -3.62 12.31 5.36
N ALA A 180 -3.73 11.24 6.16
CA ALA A 180 -2.71 10.81 7.10
C ALA A 180 -2.86 9.31 7.37
N LYS A 181 -1.84 8.73 8.01
CA LYS A 181 -1.87 7.39 8.58
C LYS A 181 -2.99 7.24 9.62
N LYS A 182 -3.53 6.02 9.74
CA LYS A 182 -4.42 5.64 10.83
C LYS A 182 -3.67 5.85 12.15
N PRO A 183 -4.29 6.52 13.13
CA PRO A 183 -3.67 6.73 14.43
C PRO A 183 -3.56 5.43 15.22
N SER A 184 -2.69 5.42 16.21
CA SER A 184 -2.56 4.33 17.19
C SER A 184 -3.06 4.79 18.56
N CYS A 185 -3.57 3.86 19.36
CA CYS A 185 -3.90 4.09 20.76
C CYS A 185 -2.84 3.41 21.63
N VAL A 186 -2.12 4.19 22.43
CA VAL A 186 -1.06 3.71 23.32
C VAL A 186 -1.50 3.89 24.78
N CYS A 187 -1.01 3.05 25.69
CA CYS A 187 -1.32 3.20 27.11
C CYS A 187 -0.83 4.57 27.62
N LYS A 188 -1.66 5.20 28.46
CA LYS A 188 -1.27 6.39 29.23
C LYS A 188 -0.23 6.06 30.29
#